data_AF-D3DAE2-F1
#
_entry.id   AF-D3DAE2-F1
#
_cell.length_a   1.000
_cell.length_b   1.000
_cell.length_c   1.000
_cell.angle_alpha   90.00
_cell.angle_beta   90.00
_cell.angle_gamma   90.00
#
_symmetry.space_group_name_H-M   'P 1'
#
loop_
_entity.id
_entity.type
_entity.pdbx_description
1 polymer ?
#
loop_
_entity_poly.entity_id
_entity_poly.type
_entity_poly.pdbx_seq_one_letter_code
_entity_poly.pdbx_strand_id
1 'polypeptide(L)'
;MADRLTNSAAGGATAPSPPGAPPRITIVPAGLWIRSAQDPQAQPDDPVFSAVPHAPDVRTLIVGAPGCQPPALADVTRALDDLSAQATVIVSMYGCEPGDGPGLAQRLAAAAGRPVVAEYGLLMPGQDGVPRVLATDAGRRESWAPFAQRVLHPPGGPPRLVHWHPPVVGMVPHGRAGYRLVGPWFVRVVPAGLALRRVGLTPDAATDVAPFDPARLDLAVDGPVAELTDNVLTALSRFADALPAAARVRLRLVLSAGTDDMAARRLRLAVPAPQHVRLPVPAEAPSAGAVSRESAQPAQPTQTAQTAQTAQTTQPARSAQAVRPIGRASPARPADAARPTGGAPRRHAVGRATALTLVVTRSGRMCFQTSG
;
A
#
# COMPACT_ATOMS: atom_id res chain seq x y z
N MET A 1 -4.76 2.86 51.14
CA MET A 1 -4.28 3.58 49.95
C MET A 1 -4.69 2.76 48.75
N ALA A 2 -5.55 3.32 47.93
CA ALA A 2 -6.40 2.63 46.99
C ALA A 2 -5.76 2.63 45.59
N ASP A 3 -5.73 1.47 44.94
CA ASP A 3 -5.62 1.39 43.49
C ASP A 3 -6.78 0.58 42.93
N ARG A 4 -7.75 1.32 42.38
CA ARG A 4 -8.88 0.82 41.59
C ARG A 4 -8.38 0.56 40.16
N LEU A 5 -8.07 -0.69 39.87
CA LEU A 5 -8.02 -1.20 38.50
C LEU A 5 -9.36 -1.88 38.19
N THR A 6 -10.33 -1.11 37.70
CA THR A 6 -11.50 -1.68 37.01
C THR A 6 -11.24 -1.63 35.52
N ASN A 7 -10.67 -2.71 35.00
CA ASN A 7 -10.79 -3.10 33.60
C ASN A 7 -12.21 -3.63 33.39
N SER A 8 -13.06 -2.84 32.76
CA SER A 8 -14.34 -3.31 32.25
C SER A 8 -14.72 -2.47 31.03
N ALA A 9 -14.07 -2.76 29.90
CA ALA A 9 -14.64 -2.43 28.60
C ALA A 9 -15.55 -3.60 28.23
N ALA A 10 -16.82 -3.47 28.59
CA ALA A 10 -17.86 -4.34 28.10
C ALA A 10 -17.86 -4.29 26.57
N GLY A 11 -17.46 -5.39 25.94
CA GLY A 11 -17.77 -5.68 24.55
C GLY A 11 -19.28 -5.85 24.44
N GLY A 12 -19.99 -4.74 24.30
CA GLY A 12 -21.37 -4.73 23.83
C GLY A 12 -21.36 -5.22 22.40
N ALA A 13 -21.48 -6.53 22.21
CA ALA A 13 -21.78 -7.13 20.92
C ALA A 13 -23.10 -6.53 20.45
N THR A 14 -23.01 -5.52 19.60
CA THR A 14 -24.17 -4.91 18.96
C THR A 14 -24.79 -6.01 18.11
N ALA A 15 -26.06 -6.34 18.37
CA ALA A 15 -26.76 -7.38 17.62
C ALA A 15 -26.61 -7.11 16.10
N PRO A 16 -26.30 -8.12 15.27
CA PRO A 16 -26.22 -7.94 13.83
C PRO A 16 -27.56 -7.41 13.34
N SER A 17 -27.52 -6.32 12.58
CA SER A 17 -28.71 -5.69 12.02
C SER A 17 -29.47 -6.61 11.08
N PRO A 18 -30.78 -6.40 10.90
CA PRO A 18 -31.53 -7.08 9.87
C PRO A 18 -30.88 -6.83 8.50
N PRO A 19 -30.73 -7.87 7.67
CA PRO A 19 -30.15 -7.74 6.34
C PRO A 19 -30.99 -6.77 5.49
N GLY A 20 -30.35 -5.76 4.88
CA GLY A 20 -30.94 -4.98 3.78
C GLY A 20 -31.18 -3.47 4.00
N ALA A 21 -30.75 -2.87 5.12
CA ALA A 21 -30.81 -1.41 5.24
C ALA A 21 -29.82 -0.73 4.26
N PRO A 22 -30.25 0.29 3.49
CA PRO A 22 -29.40 0.92 2.47
C PRO A 22 -28.22 1.65 3.11
N PRO A 23 -27.05 1.69 2.45
CA PRO A 23 -25.88 2.38 2.95
C PRO A 23 -26.12 3.89 3.03
N ARG A 24 -25.39 4.58 3.92
CA ARG A 24 -25.36 6.04 3.94
C ARG A 24 -24.33 6.52 2.93
N ILE A 25 -24.77 7.32 1.96
CA ILE A 25 -23.91 7.89 0.93
C ILE A 25 -23.93 9.42 1.07
N THR A 26 -22.75 10.02 1.18
CA THR A 26 -22.57 11.47 1.29
C THR A 26 -21.63 11.94 0.18
N ILE A 27 -21.99 13.03 -0.50
CA ILE A 27 -21.09 13.70 -1.46
C ILE A 27 -20.10 14.56 -0.65
N VAL A 28 -18.81 14.42 -0.95
CA VAL A 28 -17.72 15.15 -0.30
C VAL A 28 -16.79 15.74 -1.37
N PRO A 29 -15.93 16.72 -1.05
CA PRO A 29 -15.10 17.36 -2.07
C PRO A 29 -14.27 16.38 -2.92
N ALA A 30 -13.68 15.36 -2.31
CA ALA A 30 -12.89 14.34 -2.99
C ALA A 30 -13.71 13.33 -3.83
N GLY A 31 -15.03 13.22 -3.61
CA GLY A 31 -15.89 12.26 -4.31
C GLY A 31 -17.09 11.80 -3.50
N LEU A 32 -17.24 10.49 -3.30
CA LEU A 32 -18.33 9.89 -2.54
C LEU A 32 -17.82 9.22 -1.28
N TRP A 33 -18.53 9.39 -0.18
CA TRP A 33 -18.30 8.68 1.06
C TRP A 33 -19.44 7.70 1.34
N ILE A 34 -19.12 6.42 1.40
CA ILE A 34 -20.07 5.34 1.70
C ILE A 34 -19.81 4.75 3.09
N ARG A 35 -20.89 4.59 3.85
CA ARG A 35 -20.91 4.08 5.22
C ARG A 35 -22.01 3.06 5.42
N SER A 36 -21.88 2.26 6.48
CA SER A 36 -22.95 1.36 6.89
C SER A 36 -24.19 2.17 7.31
N ALA A 37 -25.38 1.59 7.12
CA ALA A 37 -26.65 2.20 7.53
C ALA A 37 -26.67 2.56 9.03
N GLN A 38 -25.94 1.79 9.83
CA GLN A 38 -25.90 1.89 11.29
C GLN A 38 -24.81 2.80 11.83
N ASP A 39 -23.98 3.33 10.94
CA ASP A 39 -22.95 4.26 11.35
C ASP A 39 -23.61 5.54 11.88
N PRO A 40 -23.04 6.15 12.94
CA PRO A 40 -23.49 7.43 13.44
C PRO A 40 -23.56 8.48 12.33
N GLN A 41 -24.42 9.47 12.51
CA GLN A 41 -24.48 10.60 11.59
C GLN A 41 -23.10 11.27 11.48
N ALA A 42 -22.76 11.70 10.26
CA ALA A 42 -21.51 12.39 10.00
C ALA A 42 -21.45 13.66 10.84
N GLN A 43 -20.33 13.85 11.53
CA GLN A 43 -20.07 15.09 12.25
C GLN A 43 -19.46 16.12 11.29
N PRO A 44 -19.79 17.42 11.39
CA PRO A 44 -19.27 18.44 10.46
C PRO A 44 -17.74 18.57 10.44
N ASP A 45 -17.07 18.18 11.52
CA ASP A 45 -15.62 18.18 11.68
C ASP A 45 -14.94 16.89 11.18
N ASP A 46 -15.68 15.97 10.57
CA ASP A 46 -15.12 14.72 10.07
C ASP A 46 -14.07 15.00 8.96
N PRO A 47 -12.84 14.47 9.07
CA PRO A 47 -11.76 14.67 8.09
C PRO A 47 -12.15 14.46 6.63
N VAL A 48 -13.13 13.60 6.36
CA VAL A 48 -13.62 13.33 5.02
C VAL A 48 -14.15 14.59 4.29
N PHE A 49 -14.67 15.58 5.03
CA PHE A 49 -15.13 16.84 4.47
C PHE A 49 -13.98 17.78 4.07
N SER A 50 -12.77 17.52 4.56
CA SER A 50 -11.54 18.25 4.19
C SER A 50 -10.62 17.44 3.27
N ALA A 51 -11.03 16.22 2.87
CA ALA A 51 -10.26 15.39 1.95
C ALA A 51 -10.15 16.09 0.59
N VAL A 52 -8.95 16.06 0.01
CA VAL A 52 -8.67 16.76 -1.25
C VAL A 52 -8.83 15.83 -2.45
N PRO A 53 -9.40 16.30 -3.57
CA PRO A 53 -9.44 15.54 -4.82
C PRO A 53 -8.02 15.24 -5.33
N HIS A 54 -7.83 14.07 -5.96
CA HIS A 54 -6.55 13.72 -6.57
C HIS A 54 -6.26 14.49 -7.85
N ALA A 55 -7.24 14.52 -8.76
CA ALA A 55 -7.19 15.16 -10.07
C ALA A 55 -8.63 15.39 -10.57
N PRO A 56 -8.86 16.27 -11.56
CA PRO A 56 -10.20 16.53 -12.09
C PRO A 56 -10.93 15.31 -12.65
N ASP A 57 -10.19 14.34 -13.21
CA ASP A 57 -10.68 13.10 -13.84
C ASP A 57 -10.61 11.86 -12.93
N VAL A 58 -10.18 12.05 -11.68
CA VAL A 58 -10.08 11.00 -10.67
C VAL A 58 -11.07 11.29 -9.54
N ARG A 59 -11.95 10.34 -9.27
CA ARG A 59 -12.90 10.39 -8.15
C ARG A 59 -12.47 9.45 -7.05
N THR A 60 -12.67 9.86 -5.80
CA THR A 60 -12.41 9.00 -4.65
C THR A 60 -13.72 8.41 -4.13
N LEU A 61 -13.79 7.09 -4.03
CA LEU A 61 -14.80 6.38 -3.25
C LEU A 61 -14.21 6.11 -1.86
N ILE A 62 -14.62 6.88 -0.88
CA ILE A 62 -14.19 6.76 0.52
C ILE A 62 -15.10 5.76 1.21
N VAL A 63 -14.52 4.72 1.82
CA VAL A 63 -15.27 3.58 2.35
C VAL A 63 -15.08 3.44 3.86
N GLY A 64 -16.19 3.38 4.58
CA GLY A 64 -16.23 3.17 6.03
C GLY A 64 -16.07 4.45 6.84
N ALA A 65 -15.98 4.30 8.15
CA ALA A 65 -15.60 5.36 9.08
C ALA A 65 -14.77 4.78 10.23
N PRO A 66 -13.90 5.58 10.88
CA PRO A 66 -13.13 5.10 12.02
C PRO A 66 -14.02 4.65 13.17
N GLY A 67 -13.75 3.44 13.69
CA GLY A 67 -14.51 2.84 14.78
C GLY A 67 -15.84 2.21 14.37
N CYS A 68 -16.18 2.27 13.08
CA CYS A 68 -17.41 1.72 12.53
C CYS A 68 -17.16 0.40 11.77
N GLN A 69 -18.23 -0.37 11.58
CA GLN A 69 -18.16 -1.56 10.73
C GLN A 69 -18.10 -1.14 9.25
N PRO A 70 -17.32 -1.84 8.41
CA PRO A 70 -17.29 -1.55 6.99
C PRO A 70 -18.68 -1.78 6.36
N PRO A 71 -19.07 -0.97 5.36
CA PRO A 71 -20.31 -1.19 4.61
C PRO A 71 -20.31 -2.56 3.89
N ALA A 72 -21.50 -3.05 3.55
CA ALA A 72 -21.65 -4.31 2.85
C ALA A 72 -20.95 -4.27 1.48
N LEU A 73 -20.27 -5.37 1.11
CA LEU A 73 -19.48 -5.43 -0.12
C LEU A 73 -20.32 -5.11 -1.37
N ALA A 74 -21.55 -5.62 -1.46
CA ALA A 74 -22.44 -5.38 -2.59
C ALA A 74 -22.76 -3.89 -2.81
N ASP A 75 -22.90 -3.14 -1.71
CA ASP A 75 -23.18 -1.70 -1.78
C ASP A 75 -21.95 -0.90 -2.22
N VAL A 76 -20.76 -1.28 -1.76
CA VAL A 76 -19.50 -0.69 -2.21
C VAL A 76 -19.25 -1.00 -3.69
N THR A 77 -19.52 -2.23 -4.14
CA THR A 77 -19.42 -2.61 -5.56
C THR A 77 -20.33 -1.77 -6.44
N ARG A 78 -21.60 -1.60 -6.04
CA ARG A 78 -22.56 -0.76 -6.79
C ARG A 78 -22.06 0.68 -6.91
N ALA A 79 -21.63 1.29 -5.79
CA ALA A 79 -21.11 2.65 -5.80
C ALA A 79 -19.83 2.79 -6.65
N LEU A 80 -18.95 1.78 -6.64
CA LEU A 80 -17.76 1.73 -7.48
C LEU A 80 -18.12 1.68 -8.96
N ASP A 81 -19.11 0.89 -9.35
CA ASP A 81 -19.57 0.77 -10.74
C ASP A 81 -20.16 2.08 -11.25
N ASP A 82 -21.05 2.71 -10.46
CA ASP A 82 -21.68 3.99 -10.80
C ASP A 82 -20.65 5.11 -11.00
N LEU A 83 -19.64 5.18 -10.14
CA LEU A 83 -18.54 6.15 -10.27
C LEU A 83 -17.62 5.84 -11.44
N SER A 84 -17.31 4.56 -11.66
CA SER A 84 -16.38 4.14 -12.71
C SER A 84 -16.93 4.33 -14.12
N ALA A 85 -18.25 4.44 -14.27
CA ALA A 85 -18.86 4.81 -15.54
C ALA A 85 -18.45 6.22 -16.00
N GLN A 86 -18.05 7.09 -15.05
CA GLN A 86 -17.85 8.51 -15.27
C GLN A 86 -16.38 8.95 -15.17
N ALA A 87 -15.57 8.26 -14.36
CA ALA A 87 -14.21 8.67 -14.04
C ALA A 87 -13.32 7.48 -13.64
N THR A 88 -12.01 7.73 -13.54
CA THR A 88 -11.12 6.79 -12.84
C THR A 88 -11.40 6.85 -11.34
N VAL A 89 -11.51 5.70 -10.68
CA VAL A 89 -11.86 5.65 -9.25
C VAL A 89 -10.71 5.12 -8.41
N ILE A 90 -10.39 5.84 -7.33
CA ILE A 90 -9.54 5.36 -6.23
C ILE A 90 -10.44 5.04 -5.04
N VAL A 91 -10.24 3.90 -4.40
CA VAL A 91 -11.01 3.48 -3.23
C VAL A 91 -10.19 3.79 -1.97
N SER A 92 -10.56 4.83 -1.23
CA SER A 92 -9.87 5.23 0.01
C SER A 92 -10.49 4.55 1.22
N MET A 93 -9.69 3.84 1.99
CA MET A 93 -10.12 3.20 3.23
C MET A 93 -10.11 4.21 4.37
N TYR A 94 -11.28 4.46 4.96
CA TYR A 94 -11.44 5.38 6.09
C TYR A 94 -11.87 4.63 7.34
N GLY A 95 -10.89 4.08 8.05
CA GLY A 95 -11.10 3.18 9.19
C GLY A 95 -10.34 1.88 9.00
N CYS A 96 -10.69 0.86 9.79
CA CYS A 96 -10.08 -0.46 9.68
C CYS A 96 -10.73 -1.30 8.59
N GLU A 97 -9.91 -2.11 7.91
CA GLU A 97 -10.43 -3.24 7.12
C GLU A 97 -10.84 -4.40 8.06
N PRO A 98 -11.80 -5.24 7.65
CA PRO A 98 -12.18 -6.41 8.44
C PRO A 98 -10.99 -7.37 8.58
N GLY A 99 -10.82 -7.92 9.79
CA GLY A 99 -9.63 -8.69 10.17
C GLY A 99 -9.56 -10.12 9.65
N ASP A 100 -10.71 -10.72 9.31
CA ASP A 100 -10.78 -12.12 8.88
C ASP A 100 -10.72 -12.24 7.35
N GLY A 101 -9.55 -12.65 6.84
CA GLY A 101 -9.33 -12.95 5.42
C GLY A 101 -8.83 -11.76 4.60
N PRO A 102 -9.06 -11.77 3.27
CA PRO A 102 -8.61 -10.70 2.38
C PRO A 102 -9.25 -9.35 2.75
N GLY A 103 -8.44 -8.29 2.69
CA GLY A 103 -8.91 -6.92 2.87
C GLY A 103 -10.06 -6.54 1.91
N LEU A 104 -10.80 -5.49 2.26
CA LEU A 104 -11.97 -5.03 1.52
C LEU A 104 -11.65 -4.74 0.06
N ALA A 105 -10.50 -4.10 -0.21
CA ALA A 105 -10.06 -3.81 -1.58
C ALA A 105 -9.89 -5.06 -2.44
N GLN A 106 -9.33 -6.13 -1.87
CA GLN A 106 -9.12 -7.39 -2.58
C GLN A 106 -10.45 -8.08 -2.87
N ARG A 107 -11.37 -8.09 -1.90
CA ARG A 107 -12.71 -8.64 -2.09
C ARG A 107 -13.52 -7.84 -3.12
N LEU A 108 -13.34 -6.51 -3.13
CA LEU A 108 -13.96 -5.63 -4.11
C LEU A 108 -13.43 -5.88 -5.53
N ALA A 109 -12.12 -6.04 -5.69
CA ALA A 109 -11.53 -6.41 -6.98
C ALA A 109 -12.05 -7.76 -7.50
N ALA A 110 -12.16 -8.75 -6.62
CA ALA A 110 -12.73 -10.06 -6.95
C ALA A 110 -14.22 -9.94 -7.35
N ALA A 111 -15.04 -9.24 -6.55
CA ALA A 111 -16.47 -9.08 -6.80
C ALA A 111 -16.76 -8.28 -8.08
N ALA A 112 -15.98 -7.23 -8.35
CA ALA A 112 -16.13 -6.40 -9.54
C ALA A 112 -15.49 -7.03 -10.80
N GLY A 113 -14.74 -8.12 -10.66
CA GLY A 113 -14.04 -8.78 -11.77
C GLY A 113 -12.96 -7.91 -12.43
N ARG A 114 -12.47 -6.86 -11.75
CA ARG A 114 -11.54 -5.88 -12.32
C ARG A 114 -10.56 -5.33 -11.28
N PRO A 115 -9.39 -4.80 -11.70
CA PRO A 115 -8.42 -4.25 -10.76
C PRO A 115 -8.97 -3.04 -10.00
N VAL A 116 -8.70 -2.97 -8.69
CA VAL A 116 -9.06 -1.85 -7.82
C VAL A 116 -7.80 -1.20 -7.28
N VAL A 117 -7.68 0.13 -7.37
CA VAL A 117 -6.64 0.89 -6.68
C VAL A 117 -7.18 1.34 -5.33
N ALA A 118 -6.62 0.79 -4.26
CA ALA A 118 -6.92 1.19 -2.90
C ALA A 118 -5.93 2.24 -2.41
N GLU A 119 -6.41 3.22 -1.66
CA GLU A 119 -5.61 4.16 -0.87
C GLU A 119 -5.86 3.90 0.62
N TYR A 120 -4.80 3.65 1.39
CA TYR A 120 -4.93 3.33 2.82
C TYR A 120 -4.87 4.59 3.66
N GLY A 121 -6.02 5.24 3.80
CA GLY A 121 -6.20 6.53 4.45
C GLY A 121 -6.91 7.52 3.53
N LEU A 122 -6.98 8.77 3.98
CA LEU A 122 -7.53 9.89 3.24
C LEU A 122 -6.42 10.78 2.73
N LEU A 123 -6.50 11.25 1.48
CA LEU A 123 -5.64 12.33 1.02
C LEU A 123 -6.10 13.65 1.66
N MET A 124 -5.28 14.16 2.57
CA MET A 124 -5.55 15.36 3.36
C MET A 124 -4.58 16.48 2.98
N PRO A 125 -4.95 17.77 3.15
CA PRO A 125 -4.01 18.87 3.02
C PRO A 125 -2.94 18.76 4.11
N GLY A 126 -1.67 18.80 3.72
CA GLY A 126 -0.56 18.90 4.69
C GLY A 126 -0.48 20.30 5.29
N GLN A 127 0.11 20.41 6.48
CA GLN A 127 0.38 21.71 7.11
C GLN A 127 1.32 22.60 6.27
N ASP A 128 2.16 21.95 5.47
CA ASP A 128 3.08 22.57 4.49
C ASP A 128 2.41 22.84 3.12
N GLY A 129 1.09 22.62 3.02
CA GLY A 129 0.33 22.74 1.78
C GLY A 129 0.50 21.54 0.83
N VAL A 130 1.33 20.56 1.18
CA VAL A 130 1.55 19.36 0.36
C VAL A 130 0.56 18.27 0.78
N PRO A 131 -0.33 17.79 -0.10
CA PRO A 131 -1.27 16.72 0.24
C PRO A 131 -0.57 15.43 0.68
N ARG A 132 -1.10 14.78 1.72
CA ARG A 132 -0.55 13.55 2.31
C ARG A 132 -1.66 12.56 2.61
N VAL A 133 -1.41 11.28 2.37
CA VAL A 133 -2.34 10.21 2.78
C VAL A 133 -2.20 10.00 4.27
N LEU A 134 -3.29 10.20 5.02
CA LEU A 134 -3.36 10.07 6.46
C LEU A 134 -4.44 9.06 6.85
N ALA A 135 -4.05 8.10 7.67
CA ALA A 135 -4.94 7.09 8.25
C ALA A 135 -5.35 7.50 9.66
N THR A 136 -6.64 7.34 9.96
CA THR A 136 -7.23 7.74 11.25
C THR A 136 -7.78 6.50 11.95
N ASP A 137 -7.34 6.29 13.19
CA ASP A 137 -7.81 5.17 14.02
C ASP A 137 -9.21 5.41 14.60
N ALA A 138 -9.80 4.37 15.19
CA ALA A 138 -11.13 4.41 15.79
C ALA A 138 -11.25 5.45 16.92
N GLY A 139 -10.15 5.79 17.59
CA GLY A 139 -10.15 6.83 18.62
C GLY A 139 -10.27 8.23 18.04
N ARG A 140 -10.03 8.41 16.73
CA ARG A 140 -9.96 9.69 16.03
C ARG A 140 -8.92 10.65 16.64
N ARG A 141 -7.97 10.12 17.43
CA ARG A 141 -7.09 10.95 18.27
C ARG A 141 -5.83 11.38 17.54
N GLU A 142 -5.34 10.56 16.62
CA GLU A 142 -4.13 10.86 15.85
C GLU A 142 -4.17 10.21 14.48
N SER A 143 -4.00 11.00 13.43
CA SER A 143 -3.76 10.48 12.09
C SER A 143 -2.25 10.30 11.84
N TRP A 144 -1.87 9.24 11.13
CA TRP A 144 -0.48 8.99 10.72
C TRP A 144 -0.42 8.64 9.24
N ALA A 145 0.76 8.71 8.63
CA ALA A 145 0.96 8.37 7.22
C ALA A 145 1.40 6.90 7.08
N PRO A 146 0.58 6.00 6.52
CA PRO A 146 0.99 4.63 6.26
C PRO A 146 2.06 4.55 5.18
N PHE A 147 3.00 3.61 5.34
CA PHE A 147 4.09 3.41 4.38
C PHE A 147 3.58 2.99 3.00
N ALA A 148 2.61 2.05 2.97
CA ALA A 148 1.86 1.71 1.77
C ALA A 148 0.73 2.72 1.59
N GLN A 149 0.84 3.61 0.60
CA GLN A 149 -0.17 4.63 0.36
C GLN A 149 -1.19 4.17 -0.65
N ARG A 150 -0.76 3.64 -1.81
CA ARG A 150 -1.66 3.10 -2.84
C ARG A 150 -1.26 1.71 -3.28
N VAL A 151 -2.27 0.86 -3.42
CA VAL A 151 -2.11 -0.56 -3.74
C VAL A 151 -3.10 -0.95 -4.82
N LEU A 152 -2.60 -1.60 -5.88
CA LEU A 152 -3.44 -2.20 -6.89
C LEU A 152 -3.77 -3.64 -6.49
N HIS A 153 -5.06 -3.93 -6.40
CA HIS A 153 -5.62 -5.25 -6.15
C HIS A 153 -6.16 -5.82 -7.46
N PRO A 154 -5.47 -6.76 -8.13
CA PRO A 154 -6.02 -7.46 -9.28
C PRO A 154 -7.09 -8.49 -8.83
N PRO A 155 -8.07 -8.81 -9.68
CA PRO A 155 -9.02 -9.88 -9.39
C PRO A 155 -8.27 -11.21 -9.30
N GLY A 156 -8.35 -11.87 -8.15
CA GLY A 156 -7.74 -13.19 -7.92
C GLY A 156 -6.21 -13.24 -7.85
N GLY A 157 -5.52 -12.09 -7.82
CA GLY A 157 -4.05 -12.04 -7.72
C GLY A 157 -3.55 -11.29 -6.49
N PRO A 158 -2.24 -11.36 -6.20
CA PRO A 158 -1.67 -10.66 -5.05
C PRO A 158 -1.65 -9.15 -5.25
N PRO A 159 -1.79 -8.36 -4.16
CA PRO A 159 -1.71 -6.91 -4.20
C PRO A 159 -0.35 -6.41 -4.69
N ARG A 160 -0.36 -5.26 -5.37
CA ARG A 160 0.83 -4.63 -5.94
C ARG A 160 0.93 -3.18 -5.47
N LEU A 161 1.94 -2.85 -4.67
CA LEU A 161 2.17 -1.48 -4.21
C LEU A 161 2.44 -0.54 -5.40
N VAL A 162 1.59 0.45 -5.60
CA VAL A 162 1.71 1.47 -6.64
C VAL A 162 2.45 2.69 -6.11
N HIS A 163 2.10 3.12 -4.89
CA HIS A 163 2.70 4.28 -4.25
C HIS A 163 3.00 3.97 -2.78
N TRP A 164 4.21 4.30 -2.35
CA TRP A 164 4.71 4.07 -1.00
C TRP A 164 5.84 5.06 -0.70
N HIS A 165 6.19 5.22 0.57
CA HIS A 165 7.38 5.95 0.99
C HIS A 165 8.34 5.04 1.76
N PRO A 166 9.65 5.39 1.82
CA PRO A 166 10.60 4.64 2.63
C PRO A 166 10.21 4.66 4.12
N PRO A 167 10.40 3.55 4.85
CA PRO A 167 10.12 3.52 6.28
C PRO A 167 11.04 4.41 7.11
N VAL A 168 12.31 4.47 6.71
CA VAL A 168 13.34 5.31 7.31
C VAL A 168 14.07 6.04 6.20
N VAL A 169 14.33 7.34 6.39
CA VAL A 169 15.05 8.16 5.42
C VAL A 169 16.48 7.63 5.23
N GLY A 170 16.95 7.57 3.99
CA GLY A 170 18.33 7.15 3.67
C GLY A 170 18.56 5.64 3.58
N MET A 171 17.52 4.82 3.75
CA MET A 171 17.67 3.38 3.50
C MET A 171 18.00 3.08 2.04
N VAL A 172 18.82 2.05 1.83
CA VAL A 172 19.23 1.61 0.48
C VAL A 172 18.12 0.77 -0.16
N PRO A 173 17.58 1.16 -1.33
CA PRO A 173 16.55 0.38 -2.01
C PRO A 173 16.97 -1.05 -2.38
N HIS A 174 16.01 -1.97 -2.34
CA HIS A 174 16.12 -3.37 -2.71
C HIS A 174 14.86 -3.82 -3.44
N GLY A 175 14.84 -3.69 -4.77
CA GLY A 175 13.68 -4.04 -5.58
C GLY A 175 12.46 -3.14 -5.32
N ARG A 176 11.26 -3.63 -5.65
CA ARG A 176 10.02 -2.86 -5.50
C ARG A 176 9.60 -2.80 -4.03
N ALA A 177 9.60 -1.59 -3.49
CA ALA A 177 9.20 -1.28 -2.11
C ALA A 177 10.01 -2.03 -1.03
N GLY A 178 11.17 -2.58 -1.38
CA GLY A 178 12.09 -3.21 -0.45
C GLY A 178 13.28 -2.30 -0.15
N TYR A 179 13.86 -2.48 1.03
CA TYR A 179 14.99 -1.70 1.54
C TYR A 179 15.93 -2.60 2.32
N ARG A 180 17.23 -2.54 2.01
CA ARG A 180 18.24 -3.38 2.66
C ARG A 180 18.31 -3.08 4.16
N LEU A 181 18.38 -4.14 4.96
CA LEU A 181 18.61 -4.06 6.40
C LEU A 181 20.06 -4.45 6.71
N VAL A 182 20.39 -5.73 6.57
CA VAL A 182 21.75 -6.26 6.78
C VAL A 182 21.92 -7.63 6.12
N GLY A 183 23.07 -7.88 5.49
CA GLY A 183 23.33 -9.15 4.80
C GLY A 183 22.26 -9.48 3.75
N PRO A 184 21.68 -10.69 3.74
CA PRO A 184 20.59 -11.06 2.83
C PRO A 184 19.21 -10.59 3.32
N TRP A 185 19.12 -9.85 4.43
CA TRP A 185 17.85 -9.42 5.01
C TRP A 185 17.47 -8.01 4.54
N PHE A 186 16.20 -7.85 4.22
CA PHE A 186 15.61 -6.59 3.78
C PHE A 186 14.22 -6.42 4.37
N VAL A 187 13.78 -5.18 4.53
CA VAL A 187 12.41 -4.84 4.92
C VAL A 187 11.65 -4.42 3.67
N ARG A 188 10.47 -4.98 3.46
CA ARG A 188 9.56 -4.62 2.37
C ARG A 188 8.32 -3.96 2.92
N VAL A 189 7.87 -2.91 2.27
CA VAL A 189 6.56 -2.31 2.54
C VAL A 189 5.47 -3.24 1.99
N VAL A 190 4.43 -3.47 2.77
CA VAL A 190 3.25 -4.28 2.44
C VAL A 190 1.98 -3.53 2.89
N PRO A 191 0.76 -3.90 2.43
CA PRO A 191 -0.47 -3.21 2.80
C PRO A 191 -0.66 -2.94 4.30
N ALA A 192 -0.48 -3.98 5.14
CA ALA A 192 -0.62 -3.87 6.60
C ALA A 192 0.57 -3.20 7.33
N GLY A 193 1.66 -2.87 6.62
CA GLY A 193 2.86 -2.31 7.22
C GLY A 193 4.16 -2.74 6.55
N LEU A 194 4.94 -3.57 7.26
CA LEU A 194 6.31 -3.95 6.92
C LEU A 194 6.50 -5.46 7.02
N ALA A 195 7.33 -6.02 6.15
CA ALA A 195 7.72 -7.43 6.17
C ALA A 195 9.25 -7.54 6.15
N LEU A 196 9.84 -8.13 7.19
CA LEU A 196 11.24 -8.54 7.20
C LEU A 196 11.39 -9.84 6.40
N ARG A 197 12.22 -9.82 5.36
CA ARG A 197 12.43 -10.94 4.43
C ARG A 197 13.90 -11.24 4.23
N ARG A 198 14.18 -12.49 3.89
CA ARG A 198 15.50 -12.94 3.44
C ARG A 198 15.50 -13.16 1.92
N VAL A 199 16.54 -12.68 1.24
CA VAL A 199 16.76 -12.93 -0.19
C VAL A 199 16.84 -14.45 -0.45
N GLY A 200 16.11 -14.91 -1.47
CA GLY A 200 16.10 -16.31 -1.89
C GLY A 200 15.03 -17.18 -1.23
N LEU A 201 14.27 -16.66 -0.25
CA LEU A 201 13.13 -17.35 0.34
C LEU A 201 11.82 -16.94 -0.34
N THR A 202 10.90 -17.89 -0.47
CA THR A 202 9.53 -17.64 -0.96
C THR A 202 8.78 -16.80 0.07
N PRO A 203 8.20 -15.65 -0.31
CA PRO A 203 7.39 -14.84 0.59
C PRO A 203 6.14 -15.56 1.09
N ASP A 204 5.77 -15.33 2.35
CA ASP A 204 4.47 -15.71 2.89
C ASP A 204 3.36 -14.85 2.27
N ALA A 205 2.50 -15.49 1.48
CA ALA A 205 1.37 -14.85 0.84
C ALA A 205 0.40 -14.20 1.85
N ALA A 206 0.26 -14.77 3.05
CA ALA A 206 -0.60 -14.20 4.10
C ALA A 206 -0.11 -12.83 4.57
N THR A 207 1.21 -12.58 4.52
CA THR A 207 1.79 -11.27 4.84
C THR A 207 1.45 -10.23 3.78
N ASP A 208 1.48 -10.62 2.51
CA ASP A 208 1.22 -9.69 1.41
C ASP A 208 -0.24 -9.28 1.31
N VAL A 209 -1.18 -10.13 1.76
CA VAL A 209 -2.64 -9.88 1.70
C VAL A 209 -3.25 -9.43 3.03
N ALA A 210 -2.44 -9.28 4.08
CA ALA A 210 -2.92 -8.88 5.40
C ALA A 210 -3.70 -7.55 5.32
N PRO A 211 -4.88 -7.46 5.96
CA PRO A 211 -5.72 -6.27 5.89
C PRO A 211 -5.07 -5.07 6.59
N PHE A 212 -5.29 -3.88 6.02
CA PHE A 212 -4.84 -2.64 6.61
C PHE A 212 -5.65 -2.28 7.86
N ASP A 213 -4.97 -1.83 8.91
CA ASP A 213 -5.59 -1.38 10.15
C ASP A 213 -4.89 -0.09 10.63
N PRO A 214 -5.60 1.06 10.68
CA PRO A 214 -5.01 2.34 11.02
C PRO A 214 -4.53 2.44 12.47
N ALA A 215 -4.98 1.55 13.36
CA ALA A 215 -4.55 1.53 14.75
C ALA A 215 -3.20 0.82 14.96
N ARG A 216 -2.66 0.15 13.93
CA ARG A 216 -1.44 -0.65 14.05
C ARG A 216 -0.53 -0.53 12.83
N LEU A 217 0.73 -0.82 13.07
CA LEU A 217 1.75 -1.03 12.05
C LEU A 217 2.31 -2.43 12.26
N ASP A 218 1.97 -3.36 11.38
CA ASP A 218 2.50 -4.72 11.49
C ASP A 218 3.91 -4.78 10.92
N LEU A 219 4.86 -5.31 11.70
CA LEU A 219 6.17 -5.75 11.26
C LEU A 219 6.19 -7.27 11.27
N ALA A 220 5.86 -7.86 10.12
CA ALA A 220 5.85 -9.30 9.93
C ALA A 220 7.25 -9.85 9.74
N VAL A 221 7.60 -10.93 10.43
CA VAL A 221 8.84 -11.68 10.21
C VAL A 221 8.54 -12.81 9.23
N ASP A 222 8.81 -12.56 7.96
CA ASP A 222 8.48 -13.43 6.83
C ASP A 222 9.72 -14.26 6.46
N GLY A 223 9.97 -15.27 7.28
CA GLY A 223 11.11 -16.18 7.19
C GLY A 223 11.34 -16.96 8.49
N PRO A 224 12.22 -17.97 8.47
CA PRO A 224 12.52 -18.78 9.64
C PRO A 224 13.19 -17.93 10.73
N VAL A 225 12.48 -17.71 11.83
CA VAL A 225 12.94 -16.87 12.94
C VAL A 225 14.24 -17.41 13.57
N ALA A 226 14.44 -18.73 13.54
CA ALA A 226 15.66 -19.38 14.01
C ALA A 226 16.94 -18.91 13.29
N GLU A 227 16.82 -18.39 12.07
CA GLU A 227 17.96 -17.88 11.29
C GLU A 227 18.33 -16.42 11.59
N LEU A 228 17.59 -15.76 12.49
CA LEU A 228 17.90 -14.40 12.91
C LEU A 228 19.13 -14.39 13.82
N THR A 229 20.27 -14.03 13.23
CA THR A 229 21.52 -13.79 13.95
C THR A 229 21.42 -12.52 14.81
N ASP A 230 22.30 -12.38 15.81
CA ASP A 230 22.31 -11.20 16.67
C ASP A 230 22.57 -9.89 15.91
N ASN A 231 23.30 -9.97 14.79
CA ASN A 231 23.50 -8.83 13.89
C ASN A 231 22.18 -8.40 13.21
N VAL A 232 21.36 -9.37 12.79
CA VAL A 232 20.04 -9.08 12.20
C VAL A 232 19.10 -8.51 13.26
N LEU A 233 19.07 -9.09 14.46
CA LEU A 233 18.28 -8.59 15.58
C LEU A 233 18.69 -7.16 15.98
N THR A 234 19.99 -6.88 16.03
CA THR A 234 20.52 -5.53 16.31
C THR A 234 20.12 -4.54 15.22
N ALA A 235 20.22 -4.93 13.95
CA ALA A 235 19.81 -4.08 12.84
C ALA A 235 18.30 -3.82 12.87
N LEU A 236 17.49 -4.83 13.19
CA LEU A 236 16.04 -4.73 13.32
C LEU A 236 15.63 -3.80 14.47
N SER A 237 16.32 -3.89 15.61
CA SER A 237 16.15 -2.99 16.76
C SER A 237 16.38 -1.53 16.37
N ARG A 238 17.54 -1.24 15.77
CA ARG A 238 17.87 0.12 15.27
C ARG A 238 16.88 0.61 14.23
N PHE A 239 16.42 -0.28 13.35
CA PHE A 239 15.39 0.04 12.36
C PHE A 239 14.07 0.44 13.02
N ALA A 240 13.60 -0.34 13.99
CA ALA A 240 12.36 -0.05 14.73
C ALA A 240 12.45 1.28 15.50
N ASP A 241 13.61 1.57 16.11
CA ASP A 241 13.85 2.83 16.81
C ASP A 241 13.87 4.05 15.87
N ALA A 242 14.32 3.86 14.63
CA ALA A 242 14.41 4.90 13.60
C ALA A 242 13.09 5.16 12.86
N LEU A 243 12.04 4.37 13.09
CA LEU A 243 10.72 4.63 12.53
C LEU A 243 10.17 5.98 13.02
N PRO A 244 9.35 6.69 12.21
CA PRO A 244 8.65 7.89 12.66
C PRO A 244 7.88 7.62 13.95
N ALA A 245 7.90 8.57 14.90
CA ALA A 245 7.31 8.37 16.23
C ALA A 245 5.85 7.90 16.18
N ALA A 246 5.03 8.50 15.32
CA ALA A 246 3.63 8.13 15.12
C ALA A 246 3.44 6.68 14.61
N ALA A 247 4.39 6.17 13.83
CA ALA A 247 4.38 4.80 13.33
C ALA A 247 4.89 3.83 14.40
N ARG A 248 5.93 4.22 15.15
CA ARG A 248 6.55 3.40 16.20
C ARG A 248 5.59 3.07 17.35
N VAL A 249 4.76 4.03 17.79
CA VAL A 249 3.76 3.78 18.85
C VAL A 249 2.67 2.80 18.42
N ARG A 250 2.52 2.56 17.11
CA ARG A 250 1.57 1.61 16.52
C ARG A 250 2.21 0.27 16.17
N LEU A 251 3.52 0.12 16.35
CA LEU A 251 4.27 -1.05 15.93
C LEU A 251 3.79 -2.31 16.68
N ARG A 252 3.55 -3.38 15.91
CA ARG A 252 3.26 -4.72 16.40
C ARG A 252 4.07 -5.73 15.62
N LEU A 253 4.74 -6.64 16.31
CA LEU A 253 5.45 -7.74 15.67
C LEU A 253 4.46 -8.85 15.29
N VAL A 254 4.52 -9.32 14.05
CA VAL A 254 3.70 -10.43 13.57
C VAL A 254 4.59 -11.61 13.22
N LEU A 255 4.36 -12.75 13.88
CA LEU A 255 5.17 -13.96 13.73
C LEU A 255 4.39 -15.03 12.98
N SER A 256 5.09 -15.83 12.17
CA SER A 256 4.50 -16.99 11.51
C SER A 256 4.01 -18.02 12.52
N ALA A 257 2.98 -18.79 12.14
CA ALA A 257 2.50 -19.91 12.92
C ALA A 257 3.65 -20.91 13.20
N GLY A 258 3.73 -21.42 14.43
CA GLY A 258 4.77 -22.38 14.83
C GLY A 258 6.12 -21.76 15.18
N THR A 259 6.24 -20.42 15.27
CA THR A 259 7.42 -19.78 15.85
C THR A 259 7.60 -20.23 17.30
N ASP A 260 8.79 -20.72 17.67
CA ASP A 260 9.07 -21.18 19.02
C ASP A 260 9.16 -20.02 20.03
N ASP A 261 8.85 -20.30 21.30
CA ASP A 261 8.81 -19.30 22.36
C ASP A 261 10.15 -18.60 22.60
N MET A 262 11.27 -19.29 22.40
CA MET A 262 12.59 -18.71 22.61
C MET A 262 12.93 -17.72 21.50
N ALA A 263 12.66 -18.07 20.25
CA ALA A 263 12.81 -17.19 19.11
C ALA A 263 11.87 -15.97 19.21
N ALA A 264 10.61 -16.18 19.60
CA ALA A 264 9.66 -15.11 19.86
C ALA A 264 10.17 -14.16 20.97
N ARG A 265 10.71 -14.69 22.07
CA ARG A 265 11.32 -13.89 23.15
C ARG A 265 12.52 -13.10 22.68
N ARG A 266 13.44 -13.70 21.90
CA ARG A 266 14.60 -12.98 21.32
C ARG A 266 14.17 -11.81 20.46
N LEU A 267 13.15 -12.00 19.61
CA LEU A 267 12.56 -10.91 18.82
C LEU A 267 11.93 -9.81 19.70
N ARG A 268 11.22 -10.18 20.77
CA ARG A 268 10.61 -9.23 21.69
C ARG A 268 11.64 -8.33 22.39
N LEU A 269 12.79 -8.91 22.72
CA LEU A 269 13.90 -8.18 23.33
C LEU A 269 14.56 -7.22 22.33
N ALA A 270 14.67 -7.63 21.06
CA ALA A 270 15.24 -6.80 20.01
C ALA A 270 14.31 -5.64 19.60
N VAL A 271 13.01 -5.90 19.50
CA VAL A 271 11.98 -4.92 19.14
C VAL A 271 10.90 -4.94 20.23
N PRO A 272 10.91 -3.97 21.17
CA PRO A 272 10.00 -3.94 22.31
C PRO A 272 8.60 -3.47 21.90
N ALA A 273 7.90 -4.30 21.13
CA ALA A 273 6.54 -4.07 20.66
C ALA A 273 5.62 -5.25 21.05
N PRO A 274 4.28 -5.04 21.11
CA PRO A 274 3.34 -6.14 21.24
C PRO A 274 3.56 -7.20 20.15
N GLN A 275 3.42 -8.47 20.51
CA GLN A 275 3.59 -9.59 19.59
C GLN A 275 2.24 -10.24 19.29
N HIS A 276 2.09 -10.67 18.04
CA HIS A 276 0.96 -11.46 17.58
C HIS A 276 1.50 -12.63 16.76
N VAL A 277 1.23 -13.85 17.23
CA VAL A 277 1.53 -15.08 16.47
C VAL A 277 0.31 -15.40 15.63
N ARG A 278 0.51 -15.55 14.31
CA ARG A 278 -0.58 -15.93 13.42
C ARG A 278 -1.07 -17.33 13.77
N LEU A 279 -2.38 -17.51 13.74
CA LEU A 279 -2.97 -18.83 13.80
C LEU A 279 -2.68 -19.57 12.49
N PRO A 280 -2.47 -20.89 12.52
CA PRO A 280 -2.38 -21.69 11.32
C PRO A 280 -3.67 -21.48 10.51
N VAL A 281 -3.54 -21.07 9.25
CA VAL A 281 -4.67 -21.11 8.33
C VAL A 281 -4.97 -22.59 8.08
N PRO A 282 -6.17 -23.09 8.41
CA PRO A 282 -6.54 -24.46 8.06
C PRO A 282 -6.32 -24.62 6.56
N ALA A 283 -5.52 -25.59 6.15
CA ALA A 283 -5.41 -25.91 4.73
C ALA A 283 -6.84 -26.19 4.24
N GLU A 284 -7.34 -25.38 3.30
CA GLU A 284 -8.62 -25.66 2.66
C GLU A 284 -8.54 -27.10 2.14
N ALA A 285 -9.41 -27.96 2.67
CA ALA A 285 -9.50 -29.33 2.20
C ALA A 285 -9.71 -29.26 0.67
N PRO A 286 -8.93 -30.00 -0.13
CA PRO A 286 -9.05 -29.97 -1.57
C PRO A 286 -10.53 -30.23 -1.90
N SER A 287 -11.18 -29.25 -2.54
CA SER A 287 -12.57 -29.37 -2.97
C SER A 287 -12.68 -30.52 -3.97
N ALA A 288 -12.91 -31.72 -3.45
CA ALA A 288 -13.20 -32.91 -4.21
C ALA A 288 -14.58 -32.72 -4.87
N GLY A 289 -14.61 -32.19 -6.09
CA GLY A 289 -15.89 -31.97 -6.76
C GLY A 289 -15.90 -31.15 -8.04
N ALA A 290 -14.77 -30.94 -8.73
CA ALA A 290 -14.82 -30.52 -10.13
C ALA A 290 -14.90 -31.78 -11.00
N VAL A 291 -16.09 -32.37 -11.08
CA VAL A 291 -16.38 -33.46 -12.02
C VAL A 291 -16.27 -32.87 -13.43
N SER A 292 -15.24 -33.28 -14.16
CA SER A 292 -15.08 -32.99 -15.58
C SER A 292 -16.33 -33.44 -16.33
N ARG A 293 -17.20 -32.49 -16.73
CA ARG A 293 -18.14 -32.75 -17.81
C ARG A 293 -17.36 -32.70 -19.11
N GLU A 294 -16.97 -33.89 -19.54
CA GLU A 294 -16.48 -34.20 -20.88
C GLU A 294 -17.61 -33.90 -21.89
N SER A 295 -17.66 -32.66 -22.37
CA SER A 295 -18.48 -32.30 -23.52
C SER A 295 -17.77 -32.82 -24.78
N ALA A 296 -18.27 -33.95 -25.28
CA ALA A 296 -17.95 -34.47 -26.60
C ALA A 296 -18.26 -33.40 -27.67
N GLN A 297 -17.21 -32.82 -28.26
CA GLN A 297 -17.28 -31.90 -29.38
C GLN A 297 -16.94 -32.69 -30.66
N PRO A 298 -17.85 -32.77 -31.66
CA PRO A 298 -17.57 -33.46 -32.90
C PRO A 298 -16.58 -32.68 -33.77
N ALA A 299 -15.68 -33.44 -34.40
CA ALA A 299 -14.55 -33.01 -35.20
C ALA A 299 -14.93 -32.12 -36.40
N GLN A 300 -14.18 -31.03 -36.61
CA GLN A 300 -14.11 -30.30 -37.88
C GLN A 300 -12.78 -30.61 -38.59
N PRO A 301 -12.80 -30.78 -39.92
CA PRO A 301 -11.62 -31.18 -40.69
C PRO A 301 -10.65 -30.02 -40.96
N THR A 302 -9.38 -30.39 -40.91
CA THR A 302 -8.17 -29.67 -41.24
C THR A 302 -8.20 -29.10 -42.67
N GLN A 303 -7.99 -27.78 -42.82
CA GLN A 303 -7.56 -27.19 -44.09
C GLN A 303 -6.13 -26.68 -43.98
N THR A 304 -5.28 -27.34 -44.76
CA THR A 304 -3.89 -27.01 -45.06
C THR A 304 -3.87 -25.97 -46.18
N ALA A 305 -3.21 -24.82 -46.00
CA ALA A 305 -2.71 -24.03 -47.12
C ALA A 305 -1.49 -23.19 -46.70
N GLN A 306 -0.33 -23.67 -47.12
CA GLN A 306 0.92 -22.92 -47.20
C GLN A 306 0.82 -21.88 -48.33
N THR A 307 1.35 -20.68 -48.15
CA THR A 307 2.14 -20.03 -49.22
C THR A 307 3.15 -19.06 -48.62
N ALA A 308 4.39 -19.21 -49.07
CA ALA A 308 5.55 -18.37 -48.79
C ALA A 308 5.60 -17.14 -49.73
N GLN A 309 6.23 -16.05 -49.28
CA GLN A 309 6.94 -15.01 -50.06
C GLN A 309 7.43 -13.95 -49.04
N THR A 310 8.71 -13.80 -48.70
CA THR A 310 9.90 -13.31 -49.44
C THR A 310 9.78 -11.87 -49.97
N ALA A 311 10.45 -10.93 -49.29
CA ALA A 311 11.14 -9.71 -49.78
C ALA A 311 11.33 -8.74 -48.59
N GLN A 312 12.48 -8.66 -47.91
CA GLN A 312 13.67 -7.87 -48.28
C GLN A 312 13.36 -6.53 -48.98
N THR A 313 13.39 -5.44 -48.21
CA THR A 313 13.84 -4.13 -48.73
C THR A 313 14.60 -3.37 -47.64
N THR A 314 15.88 -3.22 -47.95
CA THR A 314 16.96 -2.35 -47.49
C THR A 314 16.51 -1.00 -46.89
N GLN A 315 16.96 -0.72 -45.66
CA GLN A 315 16.83 0.59 -45.02
C GLN A 315 18.22 1.29 -45.01
N PRO A 316 18.37 2.52 -45.54
CA PRO A 316 19.66 3.19 -45.58
C PRO A 316 20.03 3.83 -44.25
N ALA A 317 21.33 3.76 -43.97
CA ALA A 317 22.04 4.40 -42.88
C ALA A 317 21.83 5.93 -42.86
N ARG A 318 21.44 6.47 -41.72
CA ARG A 318 21.56 7.91 -41.43
C ARG A 318 22.92 8.19 -40.80
N SER A 319 23.69 8.98 -41.53
CA SER A 319 24.98 9.55 -41.15
C SER A 319 24.88 10.37 -39.86
N ALA A 320 25.74 10.04 -38.89
CA ALA A 320 26.02 10.89 -37.75
C ALA A 320 26.95 12.03 -38.18
N GLN A 321 26.50 13.28 -38.04
CA GLN A 321 27.34 14.46 -38.18
C GLN A 321 28.19 14.65 -36.92
N ALA A 322 29.50 14.67 -37.13
CA ALA A 322 30.49 15.07 -36.15
C ALA A 322 30.48 16.59 -35.97
N VAL A 323 30.27 17.07 -34.74
CA VAL A 323 30.53 18.46 -34.35
C VAL A 323 31.90 18.49 -33.66
N ARG A 324 32.83 19.23 -34.27
CA ARG A 324 34.17 19.50 -33.74
C ARG A 324 34.12 20.60 -32.66
N PRO A 325 35.11 20.60 -31.73
CA PRO A 325 35.16 21.50 -30.59
C PRO A 325 35.76 22.86 -30.98
N ILE A 326 35.22 23.94 -30.43
CA ILE A 326 35.86 25.25 -30.43
C ILE A 326 36.33 25.52 -29.00
N GLY A 327 37.64 25.57 -28.83
CA GLY A 327 38.27 26.01 -27.60
C GLY A 327 38.19 27.53 -27.42
N ARG A 328 38.23 27.95 -26.16
CA ARG A 328 38.81 29.22 -25.67
C ARG A 328 38.87 29.11 -24.15
N ALA A 329 40.07 28.95 -23.61
CA ALA A 329 40.94 30.03 -23.14
C ALA A 329 40.52 30.54 -21.75
N SER A 330 41.26 30.09 -20.75
CA SER A 330 41.36 30.70 -19.43
C SER A 330 41.87 32.14 -19.53
N PRO A 331 41.47 32.99 -18.57
CA PRO A 331 42.44 33.94 -18.03
C PRO A 331 42.58 33.84 -16.51
N ALA A 332 43.73 34.37 -16.12
CA ALA A 332 44.36 34.34 -14.82
C ALA A 332 43.55 34.94 -13.66
N ARG A 333 43.91 34.41 -12.50
CA ARG A 333 43.78 34.91 -11.14
C ARG A 333 44.32 36.35 -11.01
N PRO A 334 43.73 37.17 -10.11
CA PRO A 334 44.55 37.78 -9.07
C PRO A 334 44.02 37.53 -7.66
N ALA A 335 44.92 37.73 -6.69
CA ALA A 335 44.80 37.46 -5.27
C ALA A 335 44.16 38.61 -4.47
N ASP A 336 43.70 38.24 -3.27
CA ASP A 336 43.55 39.01 -2.03
C ASP A 336 42.77 40.34 -2.03
N ALA A 337 41.62 40.34 -1.34
CA ALA A 337 41.47 41.05 -0.07
C ALA A 337 40.08 40.83 0.58
N ALA A 338 40.11 40.72 1.91
CA ALA A 338 39.06 41.08 2.88
C ALA A 338 37.79 40.21 3.02
N ARG A 339 37.71 39.56 4.20
CA ARG A 339 36.49 39.10 4.90
C ARG A 339 35.38 40.15 4.87
N PRO A 340 34.12 39.70 4.76
CA PRO A 340 33.25 39.77 5.95
C PRO A 340 32.47 38.47 6.22
N THR A 341 32.37 38.15 7.51
CA THR A 341 31.49 37.16 8.12
C THR A 341 30.02 37.55 7.91
N GLY A 342 29.30 36.77 7.12
CA GLY A 342 27.86 36.91 6.89
C GLY A 342 27.30 35.66 6.21
N GLY A 343 27.23 34.55 6.95
CA GLY A 343 26.74 33.27 6.44
C GLY A 343 25.22 33.28 6.27
N ALA A 344 24.74 33.46 5.04
CA ALA A 344 23.39 33.12 4.64
C ALA A 344 23.26 31.60 4.40
N PRO A 345 22.15 30.95 4.79
CA PRO A 345 21.98 29.52 4.58
C PRO A 345 21.84 29.18 3.09
N ARG A 346 22.73 28.30 2.61
CA ARG A 346 22.64 27.68 1.28
C ARG A 346 21.32 26.91 1.19
N ARG A 347 20.41 27.39 0.33
CA ARG A 347 19.25 26.61 -0.11
C ARG A 347 19.75 25.44 -0.95
N HIS A 348 19.64 24.23 -0.41
CA HIS A 348 19.79 23.01 -1.20
C HIS A 348 18.67 22.96 -2.25
N ALA A 349 19.06 22.84 -3.52
CA ALA A 349 18.13 22.56 -4.59
C ALA A 349 17.50 21.18 -4.34
N VAL A 350 16.23 21.19 -3.90
CA VAL A 350 15.41 19.98 -3.84
C VAL A 350 15.20 19.53 -5.28
N GLY A 351 15.71 18.34 -5.61
CA GLY A 351 15.47 17.72 -6.91
C GLY A 351 13.97 17.61 -7.15
N ARG A 352 13.50 18.09 -8.31
CA ARG A 352 12.11 17.95 -8.73
C ARG A 352 11.73 16.47 -8.71
N ALA A 353 10.79 16.10 -7.84
CA ALA A 353 10.14 14.80 -7.92
C ALA A 353 9.25 14.78 -9.17
N THR A 354 9.60 13.95 -10.14
CA THR A 354 8.74 13.71 -11.31
C THR A 354 7.50 12.97 -10.84
N ALA A 355 6.33 13.60 -10.97
CA ALA A 355 5.06 12.92 -10.74
C ALA A 355 4.84 11.89 -11.85
N LEU A 356 4.83 10.61 -11.47
CA LEU A 356 4.41 9.51 -12.34
C LEU A 356 2.91 9.33 -12.15
N THR A 357 2.14 9.65 -13.18
CA THR A 357 0.71 9.37 -13.21
C THR A 357 0.52 7.94 -13.71
N LEU A 358 -0.07 7.09 -12.86
CA LEU A 358 -0.53 5.78 -13.28
C LEU A 358 -1.85 5.95 -14.01
N VAL A 359 -1.86 5.65 -15.31
CA VAL A 359 -3.09 5.56 -16.10
C VAL A 359 -3.47 4.09 -16.18
N VAL A 360 -4.61 3.73 -15.57
CA VAL A 360 -5.22 2.41 -15.75
C VAL A 360 -6.26 2.54 -16.86
N THR A 361 -5.98 1.96 -18.02
CA THR A 361 -6.92 1.97 -19.13
C THR A 361 -8.15 1.11 -18.81
N ARG A 362 -9.27 1.33 -19.51
CA ARG A 362 -10.47 0.46 -19.44
C ARG A 362 -10.17 -1.02 -19.69
N SER A 363 -9.08 -1.34 -20.40
CA SER A 363 -8.63 -2.72 -20.65
C SER A 363 -7.86 -3.35 -19.48
N GLY A 364 -7.67 -2.63 -18.37
CA GLY A 364 -6.82 -3.05 -17.25
C GLY A 364 -5.32 -2.94 -17.52
N ARG A 365 -4.90 -2.46 -18.70
CA ARG A 365 -3.50 -2.15 -18.98
C ARG A 365 -3.07 -0.89 -18.21
N MET A 366 -1.95 -1.02 -17.52
CA MET A 366 -1.30 0.07 -16.79
C MET A 366 -0.24 0.73 -17.66
N CYS A 367 -0.31 2.05 -17.78
CA CYS A 367 0.73 2.86 -18.40
C CYS A 367 1.24 3.88 -17.37
N PHE A 368 2.55 4.06 -17.31
CA PHE A 368 3.16 5.13 -16.53
C PHE A 368 3.39 6.31 -17.47
N GLN A 369 2.76 7.44 -17.16
CA GLN A 369 3.00 8.68 -17.89
C GLN A 369 3.76 9.63 -16.98
N THR A 370 4.92 10.09 -17.42
CA THR A 370 5.66 11.17 -16.78
C THR A 370 5.03 12.49 -17.21
N SER A 371 4.50 13.25 -16.27
CA SER A 371 4.10 14.64 -16.53
C SER A 371 5.36 15.48 -16.71
N GLY A 372 5.59 15.92 -17.95
CA GLY A 372 6.69 16.83 -18.33
C GLY A 372 6.35 18.29 -18.07
#